data_AF-A0A4V2XX51-F1
#
_entry.id   AF-A0A4V2XX51-F1
#
_cell.length_a   1.000
_cell.length_b   1.000
_cell.length_c   1.000
_cell.angle_alpha   90.00
_cell.angle_beta   90.00
_cell.angle_gamma   90.00
#
_symmetry.space_group_name_H-M   'P 1'
#
loop_
_entity.id
_entity.type
_entity.pdbx_description
1 polymer ?
#
loop_
_entity_poly.entity_id
_entity_poly.type
_entity_poly.pdbx_seq_one_letter_code
_entity_poly.pdbx_strand_id
1 'polypeptide(L)'
;MSNSRQPYRTHRRRKKRNAGRIGLAGALTGAVGIAAVATAIVVVRPGDPGGDAASPTLAGQSSATARHPSVPSPEAGPPVNFTTPEGYGYSLAAVESGTDPEPLGATEAPPPGTTYAYADYVLTNSQRRPVLLDYPADLFMPRAQVPSSARERCMPQAGIPDDMCTLPNRSEITGRVDGAKPPVDENGSSMIPAGASYVVRIASELPVDEGVSAEDLRLYVWNARYTSDLTGIELAFPGD
;
A
#
# COMPACT_ATOMS: atom_id res chain seq x y z
N MET A 1 -26.41 -50.53 -39.06
CA MET A 1 -27.34 -51.20 -38.13
C MET A 1 -26.71 -51.11 -36.75
N SER A 2 -27.05 -50.09 -35.97
CA SER A 2 -28.09 -50.10 -34.92
C SER A 2 -27.47 -50.35 -33.55
N ASN A 3 -27.07 -49.27 -32.87
CA ASN A 3 -26.91 -49.30 -31.42
C ASN A 3 -27.98 -48.40 -30.80
N SER A 4 -28.91 -49.02 -30.09
CA SER A 4 -29.96 -48.33 -29.35
C SER A 4 -30.11 -48.97 -27.96
N ARG A 5 -30.29 -48.07 -26.98
CA ARG A 5 -30.96 -48.22 -25.66
C ARG A 5 -30.07 -48.55 -24.43
N GLN A 6 -29.69 -47.46 -23.74
CA GLN A 6 -30.01 -47.09 -22.34
C GLN A 6 -30.61 -48.15 -21.39
N PRO A 7 -30.30 -48.14 -20.08
CA PRO A 7 -31.00 -47.20 -19.18
C PRO A 7 -30.26 -46.65 -17.95
N TYR A 8 -30.79 -45.51 -17.50
CA TYR A 8 -30.58 -44.80 -16.25
C TYR A 8 -30.90 -45.66 -15.02
N ARG A 9 -30.06 -45.63 -13.97
CA ARG A 9 -30.43 -46.11 -12.62
C ARG A 9 -30.06 -45.08 -11.55
N THR A 10 -31.08 -44.65 -10.84
CA THR A 10 -31.05 -43.82 -9.64
C THR A 10 -30.83 -44.69 -8.40
N HIS A 11 -29.90 -44.32 -7.52
CA HIS A 11 -29.85 -44.87 -6.16
C HIS A 11 -29.63 -43.79 -5.10
N ARG A 12 -30.72 -43.50 -4.40
CA ARG A 12 -30.84 -42.77 -3.15
C ARG A 12 -30.28 -43.64 -2.02
N ARG A 13 -29.26 -43.19 -1.28
CA ARG A 13 -28.90 -43.76 0.04
C ARG A 13 -28.79 -42.67 1.09
N ARG A 14 -29.87 -42.52 1.86
CA ARG A 14 -29.86 -41.98 3.22
C ARG A 14 -29.01 -42.89 4.11
N LYS A 15 -28.15 -42.32 4.94
CA LYS A 15 -27.72 -42.96 6.20
C LYS A 15 -27.64 -41.91 7.31
N LYS A 16 -28.62 -41.96 8.21
CA LYS A 16 -28.59 -41.40 9.57
C LYS A 16 -28.05 -42.48 10.51
N ARG A 17 -27.07 -42.15 11.37
CA ARG A 17 -26.84 -42.70 12.74
C ARG A 17 -25.97 -41.66 13.48
N ASN A 18 -26.52 -40.88 14.41
CA ASN A 18 -26.75 -41.14 15.84
C ASN A 18 -25.48 -41.05 16.72
N ALA A 19 -25.46 -39.98 17.52
CA ALA A 19 -25.19 -39.92 18.97
C ALA A 19 -23.87 -40.46 19.53
N GLY A 20 -23.08 -39.54 20.10
CA GLY A 20 -22.16 -39.77 21.20
C GLY A 20 -21.98 -38.47 22.00
N ARG A 21 -22.75 -38.33 23.08
CA ARG A 21 -22.48 -37.39 24.19
C ARG A 21 -21.50 -38.08 25.17
N ILE A 22 -20.96 -37.28 26.09
CA ILE A 22 -20.11 -37.58 27.27
C ILE A 22 -18.62 -37.34 26.97
N GLY A 23 -17.85 -36.55 27.74
CA GLY A 23 -18.14 -35.93 29.03
C GLY A 23 -17.15 -34.84 29.42
N LEU A 24 -17.55 -34.11 30.46
CA LEU A 24 -16.80 -33.09 31.20
C LEU A 24 -15.78 -33.74 32.15
N ALA A 25 -14.54 -33.26 32.11
CA ALA A 25 -13.55 -33.17 33.21
C ALA A 25 -12.32 -32.48 32.57
N GLY A 26 -11.73 -31.38 33.05
CA GLY A 26 -11.52 -30.94 34.43
C GLY A 26 -10.06 -31.19 34.80
N ALA A 27 -9.16 -30.24 34.53
CA ALA A 27 -7.85 -30.15 35.19
C ALA A 27 -7.22 -28.76 35.02
N LEU A 28 -7.09 -28.08 36.15
CA LEU A 28 -6.33 -26.85 36.38
C LEU A 28 -4.82 -27.15 36.44
N THR A 29 -4.06 -26.05 36.43
CA THR A 29 -2.69 -25.86 36.99
C THR A 29 -1.47 -26.29 36.16
N GLY A 30 -0.60 -25.30 35.88
CA GLY A 30 0.74 -25.52 35.35
C GLY A 30 1.46 -24.26 34.87
N ALA A 31 1.46 -23.18 35.67
CA ALA A 31 2.33 -22.03 35.42
C ALA A 31 3.76 -22.36 35.87
N VAL A 32 4.71 -22.43 34.94
CA VAL A 32 6.14 -22.45 35.23
C VAL A 32 6.75 -21.17 34.69
N GLY A 33 7.23 -20.34 35.61
CA GLY A 33 7.76 -19.02 35.36
C GLY A 33 9.16 -19.05 34.73
N ILE A 34 9.38 -18.12 33.81
CA ILE A 34 10.71 -17.70 33.39
C ILE A 34 10.96 -16.38 34.12
N ALA A 35 11.77 -16.42 35.18
CA ALA A 35 12.28 -15.23 35.84
C ALA A 35 13.46 -14.68 35.02
N ALA A 36 13.20 -13.69 34.17
CA ALA A 36 14.26 -12.86 33.62
C ALA A 36 14.56 -11.73 34.61
N VAL A 37 15.75 -11.79 35.23
CA VAL A 37 16.29 -10.74 36.07
C VAL A 37 16.85 -9.65 35.16
N ALA A 38 16.20 -8.49 35.12
CA ALA A 38 16.78 -7.25 34.60
C ALA A 38 16.79 -6.22 35.73
N THR A 39 17.95 -6.02 36.32
CA THR A 39 18.25 -4.96 37.28
C THR A 39 18.26 -3.62 36.57
N ALA A 40 17.30 -2.75 36.88
CA ALA A 40 17.41 -1.31 36.65
C ALA A 40 17.43 -0.61 38.01
N ILE A 41 18.62 -0.22 38.45
CA ILE A 41 18.80 0.66 39.61
C ILE A 41 18.43 2.07 39.15
N VAL A 42 17.28 2.57 39.59
CA VAL A 42 16.96 4.01 39.52
C VAL A 42 17.18 4.58 40.92
N VAL A 43 18.25 5.36 41.06
CA VAL A 43 18.49 6.15 42.28
C VAL A 43 17.48 7.30 42.30
N VAL A 44 16.45 7.19 43.13
CA VAL A 44 15.55 8.32 43.43
C VAL A 44 15.97 8.94 44.75
N ARG A 45 16.53 10.15 44.67
CA ARG A 45 16.68 11.07 45.81
C ARG A 45 15.28 11.47 46.30
N PRO A 46 14.97 11.44 47.61
CA PRO A 46 13.74 12.00 48.12
C PRO A 46 13.87 13.52 48.29
N GLY A 47 12.94 14.27 47.70
CA GLY A 47 12.87 15.73 47.83
C GLY A 47 11.58 16.33 47.27
N ASP A 48 10.65 16.59 48.20
CA ASP A 48 9.47 17.48 48.21
C ASP A 48 8.20 17.20 47.35
N PRO A 49 6.98 17.41 47.92
CA PRO A 49 5.71 17.21 47.25
C PRO A 49 5.16 18.53 46.70
N GLY A 50 4.93 18.60 45.39
CA GLY A 50 4.16 19.69 44.78
C GLY A 50 4.49 19.90 43.32
N GLY A 51 3.62 19.40 42.43
CA GLY A 51 3.70 19.69 41.01
C GLY A 51 3.02 18.61 40.19
N ASP A 52 2.03 19.03 39.39
CA ASP A 52 1.14 18.22 38.58
C ASP A 52 1.84 17.06 37.83
N ALA A 53 1.28 15.86 37.99
CA ALA A 53 1.72 14.67 37.28
C ALA A 53 1.36 14.77 35.78
N ALA A 54 2.22 15.41 35.01
CA ALA A 54 2.35 15.13 33.58
C ALA A 54 2.75 13.64 33.46
N SER A 55 1.86 12.84 32.85
CA SER A 55 2.15 11.44 32.56
C SER A 55 3.36 11.37 31.61
N PRO A 56 4.39 10.56 31.91
CA PRO A 56 5.55 10.45 31.03
C PRO A 56 5.14 9.71 29.75
N THR A 57 5.12 10.44 28.63
CA THR A 57 5.07 9.83 27.30
C THR A 57 6.35 9.04 27.08
N LEU A 58 6.22 7.72 26.95
CA LEU A 58 7.28 6.83 26.49
C LEU A 58 7.75 7.30 25.10
N ALA A 59 8.99 7.75 25.01
CA ALA A 59 9.69 7.94 23.75
C ALA A 59 9.77 6.57 23.05
N GLY A 60 8.96 6.38 22.02
CA GLY A 60 8.87 5.11 21.29
C GLY A 60 7.52 4.81 20.65
N GLN A 61 6.47 5.60 20.93
CA GLN A 61 5.17 5.46 20.28
C GLN A 61 4.70 6.81 19.70
N SER A 62 5.50 7.35 18.78
CA SER A 62 4.95 8.30 17.81
C SER A 62 4.24 7.48 16.74
N SER A 63 2.99 7.13 17.02
CA SER A 63 2.07 6.43 16.12
C SER A 63 2.12 7.07 14.74
N ALA A 64 2.77 6.38 13.78
CA ALA A 64 2.81 6.80 12.37
C ALA A 64 1.39 6.92 11.76
N THR A 65 0.40 6.32 12.41
CA THR A 65 -1.01 6.30 12.02
C THR A 65 -1.79 7.59 12.30
N ALA A 66 -1.21 8.62 12.93
CA ALA A 66 -1.86 9.94 13.10
C ALA A 66 -1.25 11.07 12.23
N ARG A 67 -0.30 10.76 11.33
CA ARG A 67 0.60 11.76 10.74
C ARG A 67 0.13 12.45 9.45
N HIS A 68 -0.79 11.88 8.70
CA HIS A 68 -1.16 12.46 7.40
C HIS A 68 -2.30 13.48 7.54
N PRO A 69 -2.16 14.70 6.98
CA PRO A 69 -3.19 15.73 7.03
C PRO A 69 -4.46 15.26 6.32
N SER A 70 -5.60 15.82 6.74
CA SER A 70 -6.82 15.71 5.95
C SER A 70 -6.74 16.72 4.80
N VAL A 71 -7.04 16.29 3.59
CA VAL A 71 -7.07 17.12 2.38
C VAL A 71 -8.43 17.00 1.70
N PRO A 72 -8.89 18.02 0.96
CA PRO A 72 -10.05 17.88 0.08
C PRO A 72 -9.80 16.80 -0.98
N SER A 73 -10.87 16.18 -1.49
CA SER A 73 -10.78 15.35 -2.70
C SER A 73 -10.13 16.14 -3.84
N PRO A 74 -8.96 15.72 -4.36
CA PRO A 74 -8.31 16.44 -5.45
C PRO A 74 -9.08 16.26 -6.76
N GLU A 75 -8.80 17.14 -7.71
CA GLU A 75 -9.15 16.87 -9.11
C GLU A 75 -8.31 15.69 -9.60
N ALA A 76 -8.97 14.64 -10.08
CA ALA A 76 -8.33 13.40 -10.51
C ALA A 76 -8.91 12.97 -11.85
N GLY A 77 -8.10 12.25 -12.63
CA GLY A 77 -8.52 11.63 -13.88
C GLY A 77 -9.54 10.50 -13.66
N PRO A 78 -9.92 9.80 -14.73
CA PRO A 78 -10.91 8.73 -14.64
C PRO A 78 -10.42 7.58 -13.75
N PRO A 79 -11.25 7.10 -12.79
CA PRO A 79 -10.85 6.02 -11.89
C PRO A 79 -10.77 4.67 -12.62
N VAL A 80 -9.69 3.94 -12.36
CA VAL A 80 -9.48 2.56 -12.81
C VAL A 80 -9.60 1.61 -11.61
N ASN A 81 -10.42 0.57 -11.76
CA ASN A 81 -10.71 -0.38 -10.71
C ASN A 81 -9.86 -1.65 -10.87
N PHE A 82 -9.30 -2.12 -9.77
CA PHE A 82 -8.47 -3.32 -9.72
C PHE A 82 -8.99 -4.27 -8.65
N THR A 83 -8.86 -5.57 -8.90
CA THR A 83 -9.08 -6.61 -7.90
C THR A 83 -7.89 -7.53 -7.88
N THR A 84 -7.22 -7.63 -6.72
CA THR A 84 -6.07 -8.51 -6.57
C THR A 84 -6.50 -9.99 -6.53
N PRO A 85 -5.57 -10.95 -6.71
CA PRO A 85 -5.88 -12.38 -6.61
C PRO A 85 -6.43 -12.79 -5.23
N GLU A 86 -6.09 -12.06 -4.18
CA GLU A 86 -6.60 -12.26 -2.82
C GLU A 86 -8.03 -11.67 -2.63
N GLY A 87 -8.57 -11.02 -3.66
CA GLY A 87 -9.91 -10.45 -3.66
C GLY A 87 -9.99 -9.07 -2.99
N TYR A 88 -8.87 -8.33 -2.91
CA TYR A 88 -8.89 -6.93 -2.48
C TYR A 88 -9.21 -6.02 -3.66
N GLY A 89 -10.18 -5.13 -3.45
CA GLY A 89 -10.66 -4.20 -4.47
C GLY A 89 -10.19 -2.79 -4.19
N TYR A 90 -9.58 -2.16 -5.19
CA TYR A 90 -9.12 -0.77 -5.13
C TYR A 90 -9.55 -0.01 -6.37
N SER A 91 -9.63 1.31 -6.24
CA SER A 91 -9.70 2.23 -7.36
C SER A 91 -8.50 3.16 -7.31
N LEU A 92 -7.91 3.44 -8.47
CA LEU A 92 -6.82 4.41 -8.64
C LEU A 92 -7.23 5.49 -9.63
N ALA A 93 -6.84 6.74 -9.37
CA ALA A 93 -7.03 7.86 -10.30
C ALA A 93 -5.83 8.80 -10.21
N ALA A 94 -5.19 9.12 -11.33
CA ALA A 94 -4.05 10.05 -11.33
C ALA A 94 -4.51 11.48 -11.03
N VAL A 95 -3.69 12.25 -10.32
CA VAL A 95 -3.99 13.61 -9.87
C VAL A 95 -3.10 14.60 -10.61
N GLU A 96 -1.79 14.52 -10.39
CA GLU A 96 -0.82 15.41 -11.04
C GLU A 96 0.55 14.73 -11.13
N SER A 97 1.43 15.27 -11.96
CA SER A 97 2.81 14.87 -12.07
C SER A 97 3.72 16.09 -12.08
N GLY A 98 4.99 15.88 -11.79
CA GLY A 98 5.96 16.95 -11.87
C GLY A 98 7.34 16.54 -11.40
N THR A 99 8.16 17.54 -11.14
CA THR A 99 9.50 17.37 -10.59
C THR A 99 9.67 18.23 -9.36
N ASP A 100 10.37 17.70 -8.36
CA ASP A 100 10.68 18.42 -7.13
C ASP A 100 12.06 17.95 -6.62
N PRO A 101 12.91 18.82 -6.05
CA PRO A 101 14.17 18.41 -5.44
C PRO A 101 14.00 17.49 -4.20
N GLU A 102 12.84 17.53 -3.54
CA GLU A 102 12.52 16.83 -2.30
C GLU A 102 11.06 16.31 -2.29
N PRO A 103 10.64 15.48 -3.27
CA PRO A 103 9.23 15.17 -3.51
C PRO A 103 8.55 14.43 -2.34
N LEU A 104 9.33 13.69 -1.54
CA LEU A 104 8.88 12.95 -0.35
C LEU A 104 9.59 13.43 0.94
N GLY A 105 10.07 14.68 0.96
CA GLY A 105 10.80 15.24 2.11
C GLY A 105 12.28 14.87 2.08
N ALA A 106 12.83 14.31 3.17
CA ALA A 106 14.27 14.13 3.44
C ALA A 106 15.00 13.17 2.48
N THR A 107 15.00 13.48 1.18
CA THR A 107 15.85 12.89 0.15
C THR A 107 17.19 13.63 0.13
N GLU A 108 18.23 12.95 -0.37
CA GLU A 108 19.49 13.64 -0.68
C GLU A 108 19.24 14.65 -1.80
N ALA A 109 19.76 15.87 -1.65
CA ALA A 109 19.63 16.90 -2.67
C ALA A 109 20.15 16.36 -4.02
N PRO A 110 19.42 16.59 -5.13
CA PRO A 110 19.83 16.06 -6.41
C PRO A 110 21.14 16.72 -6.87
N PRO A 111 21.99 16.02 -7.65
CA PRO A 111 23.13 16.64 -8.32
C PRO A 111 22.71 17.85 -9.17
N PRO A 112 23.60 18.84 -9.39
CA PRO A 112 23.29 20.01 -10.20
C PRO A 112 22.81 19.63 -11.61
N GLY A 113 21.75 20.28 -12.10
CA GLY A 113 21.16 19.99 -13.41
C GLY A 113 20.20 18.79 -13.40
N THR A 114 19.87 18.27 -12.21
CA THR A 114 18.96 17.13 -12.04
C THR A 114 17.95 17.38 -10.93
N THR A 115 16.85 16.63 -10.95
CA THR A 115 15.73 16.73 -10.00
C THR A 115 15.13 15.33 -9.77
N TYR A 116 14.10 15.19 -8.94
CA TYR A 116 13.35 13.94 -8.82
C TYR A 116 11.98 14.07 -9.48
N ALA A 117 11.58 13.04 -10.22
CA ALA A 117 10.24 12.97 -10.80
C ALA A 117 9.27 12.45 -9.75
N TYR A 118 8.03 12.96 -9.75
CA TYR A 118 6.96 12.44 -8.93
C TYR A 118 5.62 12.47 -9.68
N ALA A 119 4.68 11.69 -9.16
CA ALA A 119 3.28 11.84 -9.49
C ALA A 119 2.40 11.49 -8.28
N ASP A 120 1.24 12.12 -8.24
CA ASP A 120 0.21 11.91 -7.23
C ASP A 120 -0.97 11.16 -7.83
N TYR A 121 -1.55 10.26 -7.05
CA TYR A 121 -2.77 9.55 -7.39
C TYR A 121 -3.64 9.33 -6.16
N VAL A 122 -4.95 9.21 -6.36
CA VAL A 122 -5.88 8.78 -5.32
C VAL A 122 -5.92 7.26 -5.29
N LEU A 123 -5.68 6.67 -4.12
CA LEU A 123 -5.88 5.26 -3.82
C LEU A 123 -7.11 5.09 -2.93
N THR A 124 -8.13 4.40 -3.43
CA THR A 124 -9.39 4.19 -2.72
C THR A 124 -9.64 2.71 -2.47
N ASN A 125 -9.96 2.35 -1.22
CA ASN A 125 -10.56 1.05 -0.92
C ASN A 125 -12.03 1.05 -1.36
N SER A 126 -12.34 0.33 -2.44
CA SER A 126 -13.71 0.24 -2.98
C SER A 126 -14.59 -0.77 -2.24
N GLN A 127 -14.07 -1.45 -1.23
CA GLN A 127 -14.77 -2.49 -0.46
C GLN A 127 -15.33 -1.97 0.88
N ARG A 128 -16.30 -2.72 1.42
CA ARG A 128 -16.91 -2.49 2.74
C ARG A 128 -16.15 -3.15 3.90
N ARG A 129 -14.92 -3.61 3.64
CA ARG A 129 -14.01 -4.24 4.61
C ARG A 129 -12.62 -3.63 4.46
N PRO A 130 -11.75 -3.71 5.48
CA PRO A 130 -10.35 -3.38 5.33
C PRO A 130 -9.69 -4.20 4.22
N VAL A 131 -8.79 -3.57 3.48
CA VAL A 131 -7.98 -4.20 2.42
C VAL A 131 -6.51 -3.85 2.65
N LEU A 132 -5.59 -4.65 2.14
CA LEU A 132 -4.15 -4.41 2.31
C LEU A 132 -3.77 -3.02 1.74
N LEU A 133 -2.96 -2.24 2.44
CA LEU A 133 -2.36 -1.06 1.84
C LEU A 133 -1.22 -1.53 0.94
N ASP A 134 -1.40 -1.30 -0.36
CA ASP A 134 -0.44 -1.63 -1.41
C ASP A 134 -0.37 -0.46 -2.40
N TYR A 135 0.71 -0.36 -3.15
CA TYR A 135 0.98 0.74 -4.10
C TYR A 135 1.17 0.17 -5.50
N PRO A 136 0.08 -0.02 -6.28
CA PRO A 136 0.13 -0.80 -7.51
C PRO A 136 0.61 0.01 -8.74
N ALA A 137 0.67 1.34 -8.63
CA ALA A 137 1.11 2.21 -9.72
C ALA A 137 2.63 2.41 -9.66
N ASP A 138 3.25 2.44 -10.83
CA ASP A 138 4.65 2.81 -11.03
C ASP A 138 4.76 4.08 -11.87
N LEU A 139 5.83 4.84 -11.63
CA LEU A 139 6.15 6.07 -12.34
C LEU A 139 7.04 5.75 -13.54
N PHE A 140 6.61 6.21 -14.71
CA PHE A 140 7.34 6.08 -15.96
C PHE A 140 7.69 7.45 -16.54
N MET A 141 8.84 7.50 -17.20
CA MET A 141 9.40 8.69 -17.81
C MET A 141 10.12 8.33 -19.11
N PRO A 142 10.31 9.29 -20.04
CA PRO A 142 11.04 9.02 -21.26
C PRO A 142 12.49 8.66 -20.93
N ARG A 143 12.99 7.56 -21.50
CA ARG A 143 14.36 7.09 -21.30
C ARG A 143 15.41 8.14 -21.69
N ALA A 144 15.06 9.01 -22.64
CA ALA A 144 15.91 10.11 -23.11
C ALA A 144 16.22 11.13 -22.00
N GLN A 145 15.30 11.32 -21.05
CA GLN A 145 15.39 12.31 -19.96
C GLN A 145 16.03 11.74 -18.68
N VAL A 146 16.52 10.51 -18.75
CA VAL A 146 17.22 9.88 -17.64
C VAL A 146 18.72 10.09 -17.82
N PRO A 147 19.41 10.69 -16.84
CA PRO A 147 20.85 10.90 -16.87
C PRO A 147 21.60 9.61 -17.19
N SER A 148 22.72 9.71 -17.90
CA SER A 148 23.53 8.54 -18.29
C SER A 148 23.95 7.69 -17.08
N SER A 149 24.17 8.31 -15.92
CA SER A 149 24.49 7.64 -14.64
C SER A 149 23.36 6.78 -14.07
N ALA A 150 22.09 7.09 -14.40
CA ALA A 150 20.92 6.37 -13.93
C ALA A 150 20.28 5.48 -15.01
N ARG A 151 20.71 5.60 -16.27
CA ARG A 151 20.06 4.95 -17.43
C ARG A 151 20.09 3.42 -17.40
N GLU A 152 21.09 2.82 -16.77
CA GLU A 152 21.16 1.37 -16.53
C GLU A 152 20.12 0.88 -15.53
N ARG A 153 19.65 1.77 -14.65
CA ARG A 153 18.60 1.50 -13.66
C ARG A 153 17.20 1.79 -14.19
N CYS A 154 17.09 2.41 -15.37
CA CYS A 154 15.81 2.68 -16.01
C CYS A 154 15.33 1.45 -16.77
N MET A 155 14.36 0.76 -16.18
CA MET A 155 13.88 -0.53 -16.63
C MET A 155 12.68 -0.36 -17.56
N PRO A 156 12.71 -0.88 -18.80
CA PRO A 156 11.51 -1.01 -19.61
C PRO A 156 10.57 -2.04 -18.97
N GLN A 157 9.26 -1.91 -19.18
CA GLN A 157 8.27 -2.85 -18.69
C GLN A 157 7.36 -3.34 -19.82
N ALA A 158 6.88 -4.57 -19.70
CA ALA A 158 5.96 -5.14 -20.66
C ALA A 158 4.65 -4.34 -20.71
N GLY A 159 4.15 -4.10 -21.92
CA GLY A 159 2.90 -3.37 -22.13
C GLY A 159 2.99 -1.87 -21.92
N ILE A 160 4.21 -1.31 -21.78
CA ILE A 160 4.50 0.12 -21.70
C ILE A 160 5.25 0.52 -22.98
N PRO A 161 5.06 1.74 -23.54
CA PRO A 161 5.83 2.21 -24.69
C PRO A 161 7.35 2.03 -24.52
N ASP A 162 8.03 1.57 -25.58
CA ASP A 162 9.45 1.16 -25.53
C ASP A 162 10.43 2.32 -25.25
N ASP A 163 9.98 3.56 -25.48
CA ASP A 163 10.73 4.78 -25.19
C ASP A 163 10.60 5.24 -23.73
N MET A 164 9.69 4.63 -22.97
CA MET A 164 9.48 4.89 -21.55
C MET A 164 10.20 3.84 -20.70
N CYS A 165 10.58 4.24 -19.50
CA CYS A 165 11.09 3.31 -18.50
C CYS A 165 10.78 3.80 -17.09
N THR A 166 10.86 2.90 -16.13
CA THR A 166 10.71 3.22 -14.71
C THR A 166 12.06 3.17 -14.01
N LEU A 167 12.34 4.19 -13.22
CA LEU A 167 13.44 4.18 -12.26
C LEU A 167 12.96 3.55 -10.94
N PRO A 168 13.89 3.06 -10.08
CA PRO A 168 13.55 2.77 -8.70
C PRO A 168 12.76 3.94 -8.11
N ASN A 169 11.63 3.65 -7.49
CA ASN A 169 10.69 4.64 -7.00
C ASN A 169 10.09 4.17 -5.65
N ARG A 170 9.56 5.14 -4.90
CA ARG A 170 8.91 4.90 -3.61
C ARG A 170 7.57 5.62 -3.58
N SER A 171 6.57 4.95 -3.00
CA SER A 171 5.24 5.50 -2.77
C SER A 171 4.98 5.78 -1.29
N GLU A 172 4.33 6.91 -0.99
CA GLU A 172 3.86 7.28 0.35
C GLU A 172 2.51 7.96 0.33
N ILE A 173 1.70 7.72 1.36
CA ILE A 173 0.50 8.52 1.60
C ILE A 173 0.94 9.94 1.98
N THR A 174 0.46 10.94 1.26
CA THR A 174 0.71 12.36 1.57
C THR A 174 -0.50 13.03 2.19
N GLY A 175 -1.71 12.51 1.97
CA GLY A 175 -2.94 13.08 2.51
C GLY A 175 -4.09 12.07 2.65
N ARG A 176 -5.00 12.36 3.58
CA ARG A 176 -6.26 11.61 3.77
C ARG A 176 -7.40 12.39 3.15
N VAL A 177 -8.05 11.81 2.14
CA VAL A 177 -9.12 12.49 1.39
C VAL A 177 -10.37 12.58 2.27
N ASP A 178 -10.97 13.77 2.35
CA ASP A 178 -12.25 14.05 3.00
C ASP A 178 -12.37 13.48 4.43
N GLY A 179 -11.28 13.57 5.19
CA GLY A 179 -11.24 13.11 6.58
C GLY A 179 -11.20 11.59 6.72
N ALA A 180 -10.81 10.85 5.68
CA ALA A 180 -10.64 9.41 5.71
C ALA A 180 -9.87 8.95 6.96
N LYS A 181 -10.30 7.82 7.54
CA LYS A 181 -9.59 7.19 8.66
C LYS A 181 -8.17 6.84 8.24
N PRO A 182 -7.17 6.95 9.13
CA PRO A 182 -5.81 6.56 8.79
C PRO A 182 -5.69 5.06 8.51
N PRO A 183 -4.64 4.61 7.80
CA PRO A 183 -4.31 3.20 7.71
C PRO A 183 -4.16 2.59 9.10
N VAL A 184 -4.55 1.33 9.23
CA VAL A 184 -4.47 0.59 10.50
C VAL A 184 -3.51 -0.58 10.35
N ASP A 185 -2.68 -0.82 11.37
CA ASP A 185 -1.87 -2.05 11.42
C ASP A 185 -2.75 -3.21 11.91
N GLU A 186 -2.82 -4.27 11.12
CA GLU A 186 -3.44 -5.55 11.49
C GLU A 186 -2.41 -6.66 11.31
N ASN A 187 -1.91 -7.21 12.41
CA ASN A 187 -0.94 -8.30 12.43
C ASN A 187 0.35 -7.98 11.63
N GLY A 188 0.84 -6.74 11.70
CA GLY A 188 2.05 -6.32 10.99
C GLY A 188 1.83 -6.02 9.50
N SER A 189 0.57 -5.99 9.04
CA SER A 189 0.20 -5.50 7.71
C SER A 189 -0.55 -4.18 7.85
N SER A 190 -0.16 -3.17 7.07
CA SER A 190 -0.92 -1.93 6.99
C SER A 190 -2.16 -2.15 6.13
N MET A 191 -3.32 -1.68 6.60
CA MET A 191 -4.62 -1.88 5.95
C MET A 191 -5.31 -0.54 5.71
N ILE A 192 -5.98 -0.42 4.56
CA ILE A 192 -6.88 0.69 4.23
C ILE A 192 -8.26 0.39 4.80
N PRO A 193 -8.82 1.23 5.71
CA PRO A 193 -10.19 1.07 6.21
C PRO A 193 -11.23 1.06 5.09
N ALA A 194 -12.38 0.44 5.36
CA ALA A 194 -13.49 0.37 4.40
C ALA A 194 -13.86 1.76 3.86
N GLY A 195 -13.85 1.91 2.53
CA GLY A 195 -14.22 3.16 1.85
C GLY A 195 -13.24 4.32 2.02
N ALA A 196 -12.07 4.12 2.65
CA ALA A 196 -11.09 5.19 2.82
C ALA A 196 -10.36 5.47 1.50
N SER A 197 -10.03 6.75 1.30
CA SER A 197 -9.29 7.26 0.15
C SER A 197 -8.09 8.08 0.63
N TYR A 198 -6.96 7.91 -0.05
CA TYR A 198 -5.70 8.60 0.25
C TYR A 198 -5.13 9.23 -1.01
N VAL A 199 -4.48 10.38 -0.86
CA VAL A 199 -3.53 10.86 -1.86
C VAL A 199 -2.21 10.17 -1.60
N VAL A 200 -1.68 9.52 -2.63
CA VAL A 200 -0.40 8.81 -2.61
C VAL A 200 0.52 9.50 -3.60
N ARG A 201 1.73 9.83 -3.15
CA ARG A 201 2.82 10.30 -4.00
C ARG A 201 3.77 9.16 -4.28
N ILE A 202 4.06 8.93 -5.55
CA ILE A 202 5.17 8.10 -6.01
C ILE A 202 6.27 9.02 -6.53
N ALA A 203 7.51 8.78 -6.09
CA ALA A 203 8.66 9.56 -6.52
C ALA A 203 9.84 8.68 -6.91
N SER A 204 10.62 9.10 -7.90
CA SER A 204 11.87 8.44 -8.27
C SER A 204 12.89 8.55 -7.14
N GLU A 205 13.60 7.46 -6.86
CA GLU A 205 14.71 7.43 -5.90
C GLU A 205 16.03 7.85 -6.55
N LEU A 206 16.08 7.85 -7.89
CA LEU A 206 17.20 8.34 -8.68
C LEU A 206 16.78 9.61 -9.42
N PRO A 207 17.71 10.57 -9.60
CA PRO A 207 17.40 11.82 -10.24
C PRO A 207 17.21 11.67 -11.75
N VAL A 208 16.43 12.59 -12.30
CA VAL A 208 16.15 12.78 -13.73
C VAL A 208 16.71 14.13 -14.19
N ASP A 209 16.81 14.35 -15.50
CA ASP A 209 17.23 15.64 -16.03
C ASP A 209 16.21 16.74 -15.65
N GLU A 210 16.67 17.96 -15.33
CA GLU A 210 15.77 19.10 -14.99
C GLU A 210 14.79 19.49 -16.12
N GLY A 211 15.04 19.01 -17.34
CA GLY A 211 14.18 19.24 -18.51
C GLY A 211 12.95 18.33 -18.61
N VAL A 212 12.75 17.39 -17.68
CA VAL A 212 11.54 16.55 -17.64
C VAL A 212 10.32 17.41 -17.35
N SER A 213 9.35 17.39 -18.26
CA SER A 213 8.07 18.05 -18.06
C SER A 213 7.07 17.12 -17.34
N ALA A 214 6.08 17.70 -16.68
CA ALA A 214 4.97 16.93 -16.10
C ALA A 214 4.23 16.10 -17.17
N GLU A 215 4.05 16.67 -18.36
CA GLU A 215 3.40 16.04 -19.52
C GLU A 215 4.21 14.92 -20.17
N ASP A 216 5.45 14.67 -19.74
CA ASP A 216 6.27 13.52 -20.13
C ASP A 216 6.12 12.34 -19.15
N LEU A 217 5.70 12.63 -17.92
CA LEU A 217 5.56 11.63 -16.87
C LEU A 217 4.25 10.88 -16.99
N ARG A 218 4.27 9.57 -16.75
CA ARG A 218 3.09 8.71 -16.80
C ARG A 218 3.00 7.79 -15.61
N LEU A 219 1.78 7.48 -15.21
CA LEU A 219 1.48 6.46 -14.21
C LEU A 219 0.90 5.23 -14.89
N TYR A 220 1.47 4.07 -14.57
CA TYR A 220 0.96 2.80 -15.07
C TYR A 220 0.84 1.78 -13.95
N VAL A 221 -0.22 0.98 -14.01
CA VAL A 221 -0.33 -0.28 -13.26
C VAL A 221 0.03 -1.40 -14.23
N TRP A 222 1.19 -2.03 -14.05
CA TRP A 222 1.69 -3.05 -14.99
C TRP A 222 1.94 -4.42 -14.35
N ASN A 223 2.09 -4.47 -13.02
CA ASN A 223 2.44 -5.72 -12.33
C ASN A 223 1.34 -6.78 -12.55
N ALA A 224 1.76 -8.01 -12.85
CA ALA A 224 0.89 -9.14 -13.17
C ALA A 224 -0.13 -9.51 -12.07
N ARG A 225 0.05 -9.01 -10.84
CA ARG A 225 -0.95 -9.14 -9.78
C ARG A 225 -2.21 -8.31 -10.07
N TYR A 226 -2.11 -7.26 -10.88
CA TYR A 226 -3.19 -6.33 -11.21
C TYR A 226 -3.59 -6.38 -12.68
N THR A 227 -2.70 -6.85 -13.56
CA THR A 227 -2.93 -6.96 -15.01
C THR A 227 -2.95 -8.43 -15.42
N SER A 228 -3.99 -8.85 -16.15
CA SER A 228 -4.20 -10.26 -16.51
C SER A 228 -3.43 -10.70 -17.76
N ASP A 229 -2.97 -9.75 -18.57
CA ASP A 229 -2.36 -9.96 -19.89
C ASP A 229 -0.98 -9.30 -20.03
N LEU A 230 -0.38 -8.83 -18.93
CA LEU A 230 0.88 -8.06 -18.91
C LEU A 230 0.81 -6.75 -19.72
N THR A 231 -0.39 -6.27 -20.03
CA THR A 231 -0.58 -4.94 -20.62
C THR A 231 -0.58 -3.91 -19.49
N GLY A 232 0.30 -2.91 -19.56
CA GLY A 232 0.29 -1.80 -18.63
C GLY A 232 -1.00 -1.00 -18.78
N ILE A 233 -1.67 -0.72 -17.67
CA ILE A 233 -2.87 0.10 -17.65
C ILE A 233 -2.47 1.50 -17.22
N GLU A 234 -2.56 2.45 -18.15
CA GLU A 234 -2.28 3.86 -17.90
C GLU A 234 -3.35 4.47 -16.99
N LEU A 235 -2.90 5.28 -16.03
CA LEU A 235 -3.77 6.16 -15.25
C LEU A 235 -3.70 7.55 -15.87
N ALA A 236 -4.72 7.91 -16.66
CA ALA A 236 -4.81 9.22 -17.29
C ALA A 236 -4.94 10.34 -16.24
N PHE A 237 -4.23 11.45 -16.44
CA PHE A 237 -4.31 12.63 -15.60
C PHE A 237 -5.60 13.42 -15.90
N PRO A 238 -6.01 14.37 -15.02
CA PRO A 238 -7.13 15.26 -15.31
C PRO A 238 -6.89 16.04 -16.60
N GLY A 239 -7.82 15.94 -17.55
CA GLY A 239 -7.79 16.71 -18.79
C GLY A 239 -7.05 16.06 -19.96
N ASP A 240 -6.49 14.86 -19.78
CA ASP A 240 -5.98 14.00 -20.86
C ASP A 240 -7.10 13.48 -21.79
#